data_AF-A0A9X5UIB9-F1
#
_entry.id   AF-A0A9X5UIB9-F1
#
_cell.length_a   1.000
_cell.length_b   1.000
_cell.length_c   1.000
_cell.angle_alpha   90.00
_cell.angle_beta   90.00
_cell.angle_gamma   90.00
#
_symmetry.space_group_name_H-M   'P 1'
#
loop_
_entity.id
_entity.type
_entity.pdbx_description
1 polymer ?
#
loop_
_entity_poly.entity_id
_entity_poly.type
_entity_poly.pdbx_seq_one_letter_code
_entity_poly.pdbx_strand_id
1 'polypeptide(L)'
;MPMVMIEIDGSETGPVAVAWEPCRLPKGSGVLLGCWPWPRFVPVGPYKAETVAQSLAGRDGVSVLVACPAGVSPGHSTLALEVARLLSDERQTAAGGREPVVTCPIRPRCAWESGGVAVPHLVTVVSRGTARTRVVWEITERKRAVAMLGAGRPVRLVVVS
;
A
#
# COMPACT_ATOMS: atom_id res chain seq x y z
N MET A 1 -10.18 15.77 13.21
CA MET A 1 -9.11 15.07 12.45
C MET A 1 -8.65 16.01 11.34
N PRO A 2 -7.33 16.18 11.08
CA PRO A 2 -6.89 16.95 9.93
C PRO A 2 -7.30 16.23 8.64
N MET A 3 -7.88 16.96 7.70
CA MET A 3 -8.11 16.47 6.33
C MET A 3 -6.83 16.67 5.52
N VAL A 4 -6.47 15.65 4.74
CA VAL A 4 -5.41 15.72 3.73
C VAL A 4 -5.97 15.28 2.39
N MET A 5 -5.50 15.89 1.32
CA MET A 5 -5.80 15.39 -0.02
C MET A 5 -4.70 14.43 -0.43
N ILE A 6 -5.09 13.27 -0.93
CA ILE A 6 -4.18 12.27 -1.48
C ILE A 6 -4.53 12.11 -2.95
N GLU A 7 -3.55 12.33 -3.81
CA GLU A 7 -3.65 12.05 -5.24
C GLU A 7 -2.64 10.97 -5.58
N ILE A 8 -3.10 9.88 -6.18
CA ILE A 8 -2.25 8.84 -6.73
C ILE A 8 -2.09 9.15 -8.21
N ASP A 9 -0.85 9.32 -8.65
CA ASP A 9 -0.55 9.68 -10.03
C ASP A 9 -1.14 8.66 -11.00
N GLY A 10 -2.03 9.15 -11.86
CA GLY A 10 -2.76 8.39 -12.85
C GLY A 10 -3.79 7.38 -12.30
N SER A 11 -4.26 7.61 -11.07
CA SER A 11 -5.58 7.14 -10.64
C SER A 11 -6.68 7.85 -11.43
N GLU A 12 -7.78 7.16 -11.73
CA GLU A 12 -8.98 7.73 -12.37
C GLU A 12 -9.81 8.59 -11.40
N THR A 13 -9.57 8.48 -10.09
CA THR A 13 -10.40 9.08 -9.04
C THR A 13 -10.03 10.54 -8.75
N GLY A 14 -8.88 11.02 -9.23
CA GLY A 14 -8.33 12.34 -8.90
C GLY A 14 -7.97 12.48 -7.41
N PRO A 15 -7.73 13.72 -6.91
CA PRO A 15 -7.42 13.95 -5.50
C PRO A 15 -8.57 13.58 -4.57
N VAL A 16 -8.32 12.68 -3.60
CA VAL A 16 -9.32 12.21 -2.62
C VAL A 16 -9.04 12.81 -1.25
N ALA A 17 -10.08 13.34 -0.60
CA ALA A 17 -10.00 13.84 0.77
C ALA A 17 -10.03 12.68 1.76
N VAL A 18 -9.00 12.60 2.62
CA VAL A 18 -8.87 11.55 3.62
C VAL A 18 -8.76 12.16 5.01
N ALA A 19 -9.58 11.65 5.93
CA ALA A 19 -9.48 11.98 7.34
C ALA A 19 -8.22 11.33 7.92
N TRP A 20 -7.18 12.13 8.13
CA TRP A 20 -5.88 11.62 8.53
C TRP A 20 -5.79 11.46 10.03
N GLU A 21 -5.79 10.23 10.51
CA GLU A 21 -5.53 9.93 11.91
C GLU A 21 -4.12 9.36 12.12
N PRO A 22 -3.35 9.91 13.07
CA PRO A 22 -2.09 9.31 13.46
C PRO A 22 -2.33 7.91 14.03
N CYS A 23 -1.98 6.87 13.26
CA CYS A 23 -1.97 5.52 13.79
C CYS A 23 -0.76 5.37 14.73
N ARG A 24 -1.00 5.04 16.01
CA ARG A 24 0.09 4.70 16.94
C ARG A 24 0.63 3.31 16.59
N LEU A 25 1.65 3.28 15.75
CA LEU A 25 2.32 2.02 15.41
C LEU A 25 3.38 1.67 16.46
N PRO A 26 3.48 0.38 16.87
CA PRO A 26 4.55 -0.08 17.73
C PRO A 26 5.94 0.19 17.14
N LYS A 27 6.94 0.32 18.01
CA LYS A 27 8.35 0.36 17.62
C LYS A 27 8.78 -1.05 17.21
N GLY A 28 8.62 -1.41 15.94
CA GLY A 28 9.01 -2.71 15.43
C GLY A 28 8.50 -2.98 14.03
N SER A 29 9.04 -4.04 13.41
CA SER A 29 8.53 -4.53 12.12
C SER A 29 7.17 -5.19 12.32
N GLY A 30 6.24 -4.99 11.39
CA GLY A 30 4.92 -5.59 11.46
C GLY A 30 4.11 -5.47 10.17
N VAL A 31 2.85 -5.91 10.24
CA VAL A 31 1.85 -5.73 9.19
C VAL A 31 0.67 -4.97 9.78
N LEU A 32 0.26 -3.88 9.14
CA LEU A 32 -0.96 -3.16 9.48
C LEU A 32 -2.10 -3.69 8.60
N LEU A 33 -3.13 -4.25 9.22
CA LEU A 33 -4.33 -4.72 8.56
C LEU A 33 -5.37 -3.59 8.54
N GLY A 34 -5.91 -3.27 7.36
CA GLY A 34 -6.93 -2.23 7.18
C GLY A 34 -8.34 -2.66 7.60
N CYS A 35 -8.47 -3.50 8.62
CA CYS A 35 -9.75 -3.97 9.12
C CYS A 35 -10.61 -2.84 9.70
N TRP A 36 -11.92 -3.00 9.65
CA TRP A 36 -12.90 -2.11 10.28
C TRP A 36 -13.17 -2.55 11.73
N PRO A 37 -13.43 -1.63 12.68
CA PRO A 37 -13.44 -0.16 12.55
C PRO A 37 -12.06 0.49 12.64
N TRP A 38 -11.05 -0.23 13.16
CA TRP A 38 -9.71 0.31 13.37
C TRP A 38 -8.64 -0.59 12.77
N PRO A 39 -7.56 -0.02 12.22
CA PRO A 39 -6.43 -0.81 11.74
C PRO A 39 -5.81 -1.64 12.86
N ARG A 40 -5.47 -2.90 12.56
CA ARG A 40 -4.83 -3.83 13.51
C ARG A 40 -3.38 -4.07 13.12
N PHE A 41 -2.46 -3.86 14.06
CA PHE A 41 -1.05 -4.18 13.85
C PHE A 41 -0.74 -5.63 14.27
N VAL A 42 -0.02 -6.34 13.41
CA VAL A 42 0.47 -7.70 13.65
C VAL A 42 2.01 -7.67 13.66
N PRO A 43 2.67 -7.91 14.80
CA PRO A 43 4.14 -7.96 14.84
C PRO A 43 4.65 -9.20 14.09
N VAL A 44 5.77 -9.05 13.37
CA VAL A 44 6.34 -10.15 12.54
C VAL A 44 7.54 -10.85 13.16
N GLY A 45 8.03 -10.39 14.32
CA GLY A 45 9.17 -11.00 15.01
C GLY A 45 10.41 -11.07 14.10
N PRO A 46 11.00 -12.26 13.85
CA PRO A 46 12.20 -12.41 13.02
C PRO A 46 11.91 -12.35 11.51
N TYR A 47 10.64 -12.38 11.10
CA TYR A 47 10.27 -12.42 9.69
C TYR A 47 10.25 -11.02 9.06
N LYS A 48 10.39 -10.97 7.73
CA LYS A 48 10.24 -9.74 6.97
C LYS A 48 8.76 -9.33 6.88
N ALA A 49 8.48 -8.04 7.03
CA ALA A 49 7.13 -7.50 6.99
C ALA A 49 6.41 -7.81 5.67
N GLU A 50 7.12 -7.69 4.54
CA GLU A 50 6.60 -7.98 3.20
C GLU A 50 6.15 -9.44 3.04
N THR A 51 6.94 -10.40 3.55
CA THR A 51 6.63 -11.83 3.45
C THR A 51 5.40 -12.19 4.28
N VAL A 52 5.31 -11.65 5.51
CA VAL A 52 4.13 -11.89 6.35
C VAL A 52 2.90 -11.21 5.77
N ALA A 53 3.03 -10.00 5.22
CA ALA A 53 1.92 -9.30 4.58
C ALA A 53 1.38 -10.09 3.37
N GLN A 54 2.25 -10.63 2.52
CA GLN A 54 1.83 -11.51 1.41
C GLN A 54 1.16 -12.79 1.91
N SER A 55 1.71 -13.45 2.95
CA SER A 55 1.11 -14.65 3.53
C SER A 55 -0.29 -14.37 4.13
N LEU A 56 -0.47 -13.20 4.74
CA LEU A 56 -1.76 -12.76 5.28
C LEU A 56 -2.75 -12.36 4.20
N ALA A 57 -2.27 -11.80 3.08
CA ALA A 57 -3.11 -11.45 1.93
C ALA A 57 -3.77 -12.69 1.31
N GLY A 58 -3.12 -13.85 1.36
CA GLY A 58 -3.69 -15.12 0.91
C GLY A 58 -4.76 -15.72 1.83
N ARG A 59 -5.15 -15.05 2.92
CA ARG A 59 -6.18 -15.52 3.85
C ARG A 59 -7.50 -14.77 3.63
N ASP A 60 -8.62 -15.49 3.75
CA ASP A 60 -9.95 -14.91 3.57
C ASP A 60 -10.22 -13.74 4.53
N GLY A 61 -10.81 -12.66 4.00
CA GLY A 61 -11.35 -11.54 4.78
C GLY A 61 -10.43 -10.33 4.96
N VAL A 62 -9.21 -10.31 4.38
CA VAL A 62 -8.31 -9.15 4.46
C VAL A 62 -8.09 -8.51 3.08
N SER A 63 -8.67 -7.32 2.85
CA SER A 63 -8.55 -6.61 1.57
C SER A 63 -7.40 -5.61 1.51
N VAL A 64 -6.94 -5.11 2.65
CA VAL A 64 -5.95 -4.03 2.75
C VAL A 64 -4.89 -4.38 3.78
N LEU A 65 -3.63 -4.40 3.35
CA LEU A 65 -2.48 -4.69 4.20
C LEU A 65 -1.33 -3.72 3.93
N VAL A 66 -0.61 -3.34 4.97
CA VAL A 66 0.63 -2.56 4.85
C VAL A 66 1.75 -3.32 5.53
N ALA A 67 2.80 -3.65 4.78
CA ALA A 67 4.07 -4.05 5.34
C ALA A 67 4.70 -2.82 6.01
N CYS A 68 5.00 -2.91 7.30
CA CYS A 68 5.62 -1.86 8.10
C CYS A 68 7.03 -2.29 8.53
N PRO A 69 8.08 -2.03 7.73
CA PRO A 69 9.45 -2.34 8.13
C PRO A 69 9.89 -1.55 9.36
N ALA A 70 10.82 -2.12 10.14
CA ALA A 70 11.41 -1.43 11.28
C ALA A 70 12.09 -0.12 10.86
N GLY A 71 11.97 0.91 11.70
CA GLY A 71 12.57 2.23 11.47
C GLY A 71 11.78 3.15 10.53
N VAL A 72 10.69 2.67 9.91
CA VAL A 72 9.80 3.54 9.14
C VAL A 72 8.91 4.36 10.07
N SER A 73 8.71 5.64 9.73
CA SER A 73 7.85 6.53 10.52
C SER A 73 6.38 6.06 10.47
N PRO A 74 5.62 6.19 11.57
CA PRO A 74 4.20 5.84 11.57
C PRO A 74 3.37 6.62 10.54
N GLY A 75 3.75 7.86 10.25
CA GLY A 75 3.11 8.67 9.23
C GLY A 75 3.25 8.08 7.82
N HIS A 76 4.40 7.51 7.46
CA HIS A 76 4.55 6.86 6.16
C HIS A 76 3.75 5.55 6.07
N SER A 77 3.70 4.76 7.14
CA SER A 77 2.84 3.56 7.16
C SER A 77 1.35 3.90 7.12
N THR A 78 0.94 5.00 7.76
CA THR A 78 -0.43 5.52 7.65
C THR A 78 -0.71 5.97 6.21
N LEU A 79 0.23 6.65 5.53
CA LEU A 79 0.08 6.98 4.11
C LEU A 79 -0.14 5.75 3.25
N ALA A 80 0.70 4.73 3.45
CA ALA A 80 0.63 3.50 2.70
C ALA A 80 -0.70 2.76 2.95
N LEU A 81 -1.29 2.90 4.14
CA LEU A 81 -2.62 2.36 4.45
C LEU A 81 -3.71 3.06 3.64
N GLU A 82 -3.73 4.39 3.63
CA GLU A 82 -4.76 5.13 2.89
C GLU A 82 -4.63 4.90 1.39
N VAL A 83 -3.40 4.86 0.86
CA VAL A 83 -3.17 4.49 -0.54
C VAL A 83 -3.67 3.08 -0.84
N ALA A 84 -3.45 2.11 0.07
CA ALA A 84 -3.94 0.75 -0.11
C ALA A 84 -5.47 0.66 -0.11
N ARG A 85 -6.16 1.47 0.70
CA ARG A 85 -7.63 1.58 0.69
C ARG A 85 -8.13 2.14 -0.64
N LEU A 86 -7.57 3.25 -1.11
CA LEU A 86 -7.93 3.84 -2.40
C LEU A 86 -7.74 2.85 -3.55
N LEU A 87 -6.59 2.16 -3.59
CA LEU A 87 -6.33 1.12 -4.59
C LEU A 87 -7.29 -0.08 -4.47
N SER A 88 -7.75 -0.40 -3.26
CA SER A 88 -8.72 -1.48 -3.03
C SER A 88 -10.11 -1.08 -3.52
N ASP A 89 -10.52 0.15 -3.24
CA ASP A 89 -11.80 0.69 -3.68
C ASP A 89 -11.86 0.77 -5.22
N GLU A 90 -10.79 1.25 -5.87
CA GLU A 90 -10.65 1.23 -7.34
C GLU A 90 -10.76 -0.20 -7.93
N ARG A 91 -10.25 -1.21 -7.22
CA ARG A 91 -10.37 -2.62 -7.67
C ARG A 91 -11.75 -3.19 -7.46
N GLN A 92 -12.48 -2.71 -6.46
CA GLN A 92 -13.85 -3.15 -6.22
C GLN A 92 -14.82 -2.54 -7.23
N THR A 93 -14.57 -1.33 -7.71
CA THR A 93 -15.38 -0.66 -8.73
C THR A 93 -15.08 -1.17 -10.13
N ALA A 94 -13.81 -1.47 -10.43
CA ALA A 94 -13.45 -2.23 -11.63
C ALA A 94 -13.96 -3.67 -11.49
N ALA A 95 -14.46 -4.29 -12.56
CA ALA A 95 -15.02 -5.65 -12.54
C ALA A 95 -14.02 -6.79 -12.18
N GLY A 96 -12.86 -6.47 -11.59
CA GLY A 96 -11.71 -7.34 -11.31
C GLY A 96 -11.70 -8.04 -9.96
N GLY A 97 -12.70 -7.85 -9.10
CA GLY A 97 -12.89 -8.63 -7.87
C GLY A 97 -12.19 -8.10 -6.61
N ARG A 98 -12.48 -8.73 -5.45
CA ARG A 98 -12.02 -8.36 -4.10
C ARG A 98 -10.60 -8.84 -3.79
N GLU A 99 -9.66 -8.58 -4.68
CA GLU A 99 -8.28 -8.98 -4.46
C GLU A 99 -7.59 -8.10 -3.40
N PRO A 100 -6.78 -8.70 -2.51
CA PRO A 100 -6.06 -7.94 -1.50
C PRO A 100 -5.06 -6.96 -2.14
N VAL A 101 -4.90 -5.81 -1.48
CA VAL A 101 -3.87 -4.81 -1.75
C VAL A 101 -2.85 -4.87 -0.63
N VAL A 102 -1.59 -5.11 -0.99
CA VAL A 102 -0.47 -5.06 -0.05
C VAL A 102 0.41 -3.89 -0.41
N THR A 103 0.61 -2.92 0.49
CA THR A 103 1.52 -1.79 0.27
C THR A 103 2.69 -1.78 1.24
N CYS A 104 3.73 -1.01 0.91
CA CYS A 104 4.88 -0.76 1.75
C CYS A 104 5.30 0.72 1.57
N PRO A 105 5.54 1.46 2.66
CA PRO A 105 5.98 2.86 2.61
C PRO A 105 7.39 3.07 2.07
N ILE A 106 8.19 2.00 1.97
CA ILE A 106 9.53 2.00 1.41
C ILE A 106 9.63 0.88 0.38
N ARG A 107 10.65 0.93 -0.49
CA ARG A 107 10.83 -0.13 -1.50
C ARG A 107 11.06 -1.47 -0.81
N PRO A 108 10.14 -2.45 -0.94
CA PRO A 108 10.31 -3.75 -0.32
C PRO A 108 11.42 -4.51 -1.03
N ARG A 109 12.22 -5.24 -0.26
CA ARG A 109 13.26 -6.13 -0.80
C ARG A 109 12.59 -7.43 -1.22
N CYS A 110 11.72 -7.35 -2.23
CA CYS A 110 11.05 -8.52 -2.78
C CYS A 110 12.13 -9.55 -3.10
N ALA A 111 12.08 -10.72 -2.47
CA ALA A 111 12.87 -11.85 -2.92
C ALA A 111 12.27 -12.24 -4.26
N TRP A 112 12.87 -11.78 -5.34
CA TRP A 112 12.56 -12.11 -6.72
C TRP A 112 12.37 -13.63 -6.93
N GLU A 113 12.97 -14.44 -6.07
CA GLU A 113 12.83 -15.90 -5.90
C GLU A 113 11.40 -16.37 -5.56
N SER A 114 10.59 -15.55 -4.88
CA SER A 114 9.20 -15.89 -4.50
C SER A 114 8.13 -15.26 -5.42
N GLY A 115 8.53 -14.69 -6.56
CA GLY A 115 7.60 -14.23 -7.60
C GLY A 115 6.88 -12.91 -7.33
N GLY A 116 7.22 -12.22 -6.22
CA GLY A 116 6.70 -10.90 -5.88
C GLY A 116 7.32 -9.77 -6.70
N VAL A 117 6.52 -8.77 -7.05
CA VAL A 117 6.90 -7.54 -7.76
C VAL A 117 6.51 -6.34 -6.90
N ALA A 118 7.40 -5.33 -6.84
CA ALA A 118 7.11 -4.04 -6.23
C ALA A 118 6.73 -3.03 -7.31
N VAL A 119 5.49 -2.56 -7.28
CA VAL A 119 4.97 -1.51 -8.17
C VAL A 119 5.03 -0.18 -7.43
N PRO A 120 5.76 0.84 -7.92
CA PRO A 120 5.75 2.16 -7.31
C PRO A 120 4.49 2.93 -7.71
N HIS A 121 3.83 3.51 -6.72
CA HIS A 121 2.76 4.49 -6.87
C HIS A 121 3.30 5.85 -6.42
N LEU A 122 3.29 6.84 -7.32
CA LEU A 122 3.64 8.21 -6.98
C LEU A 122 2.42 8.87 -6.33
N VAL A 123 2.60 9.45 -5.15
CA VAL A 123 1.52 9.94 -4.31
C VAL A 123 1.80 11.38 -3.92
N THR A 124 0.90 12.29 -4.28
CA THR A 124 0.95 13.68 -3.85
C THR A 124 0.03 13.85 -2.65
N VAL A 125 0.60 14.29 -1.53
CA VAL A 125 -0.14 14.60 -0.30
C VAL A 125 -0.20 16.10 -0.14
N VAL A 126 -1.41 16.66 -0.12
CA VAL A 126 -1.63 18.08 0.11
C VAL A 126 -2.22 18.29 1.50
N SER A 127 -1.56 19.10 2.32
CA SER A 127 -2.02 19.47 3.66
C SER A 127 -1.65 20.92 3.95
N ARG A 128 -2.61 21.71 4.45
CA ARG A 128 -2.41 23.12 4.84
C ARG A 128 -1.72 23.95 3.74
N GLY A 129 -2.14 23.77 2.49
CA GLY A 129 -1.59 24.49 1.33
C GLY A 129 -0.20 24.02 0.88
N THR A 130 0.39 22.99 1.50
CA THR A 130 1.67 22.42 1.07
C THR A 130 1.44 21.07 0.40
N ALA A 131 1.99 20.89 -0.81
CA ALA A 131 2.03 19.62 -1.52
C ALA A 131 3.38 18.90 -1.27
N ARG A 132 3.33 17.59 -1.04
CA ARG A 132 4.52 16.75 -0.89
C ARG A 132 4.34 15.46 -1.67
N THR A 133 5.27 15.18 -2.57
CA THR A 133 5.27 13.92 -3.32
C THR A 133 6.02 12.83 -2.56
N ARG A 134 5.47 11.61 -2.57
CA ARG A 134 6.00 10.41 -1.94
C ARG A 134 5.81 9.22 -2.87
N VAL A 135 6.53 8.14 -2.62
CA VAL A 135 6.34 6.87 -3.33
C VAL A 135 5.84 5.85 -2.32
N VAL A 136 4.72 5.21 -2.62
CA VAL A 136 4.22 4.02 -1.92
C VAL A 136 4.38 2.84 -2.85
N TRP A 137 4.87 1.73 -2.33
CA TRP A 137 5.12 0.54 -3.13
C TRP A 137 4.01 -0.46 -2.90
N GLU A 138 3.35 -0.90 -3.96
CA GLU A 138 2.47 -2.06 -3.90
C GLU A 138 3.27 -3.34 -4.12
N ILE A 139 3.04 -4.33 -3.27
CA ILE A 139 3.59 -5.68 -3.40
C ILE A 139 2.52 -6.55 -4.07
N THR A 140 2.84 -7.11 -5.22
CA THR A 140 1.90 -7.93 -6.01
C THR A 140 2.62 -9.10 -6.67
N GLU A 141 1.89 -10.01 -7.30
CA GLU A 141 2.46 -11.11 -8.08
C GLU A 141 2.81 -10.67 -9.50
N ARG A 142 3.83 -11.30 -10.11
CA ARG A 142 4.26 -10.96 -11.48
C ARG A 142 3.13 -11.01 -12.51
N LYS A 143 2.29 -12.05 -12.49
CA LYS A 143 1.16 -12.19 -13.44
C LYS A 143 0.21 -10.99 -13.35
N ARG A 144 -0.03 -10.52 -12.13
CA ARG A 144 -0.90 -9.38 -11.83
C ARG A 144 -0.29 -8.05 -12.23
N ALA A 145 1.00 -7.86 -11.99
CA ALA A 145 1.73 -6.68 -12.46
C ALA A 145 1.65 -6.56 -14.00
N VAL A 146 1.76 -7.67 -14.73
CA VAL A 146 1.60 -7.69 -16.20
C VAL A 146 0.17 -7.32 -16.61
N ALA A 147 -0.86 -7.85 -15.93
CA ALA A 147 -2.24 -7.48 -16.22
C ALA A 147 -2.52 -5.99 -15.99
N MET A 148 -1.94 -5.39 -14.94
CA MET A 148 -2.05 -3.96 -14.66
C MET A 148 -1.43 -3.09 -15.77
N LEU A 149 -0.28 -3.50 -16.29
CA LEU A 149 0.35 -2.84 -17.44
C LEU A 149 -0.51 -2.95 -18.71
N GLY A 150 -1.07 -4.13 -18.97
CA GLY A 150 -1.93 -4.36 -20.14
C GLY A 150 -3.23 -3.56 -20.10
N ALA A 151 -3.71 -3.22 -18.90
CA ALA A 151 -4.88 -2.38 -18.68
C ALA A 151 -4.60 -0.87 -18.80
N GLY A 152 -3.37 -0.46 -19.15
CA GLY A 152 -3.02 0.96 -19.29
C GLY A 152 -3.00 1.74 -17.97
N ARG A 153 -3.02 1.03 -16.82
CA ARG A 153 -2.83 1.68 -15.52
C ARG A 153 -1.40 2.22 -15.46
N PRO A 154 -1.17 3.44 -14.96
CA PRO A 154 0.15 4.06 -14.92
C PRO A 154 1.03 3.37 -13.88
N VAL A 155 1.57 2.24 -14.27
CA VAL A 155 2.51 1.44 -13.52
C VAL A 155 3.87 1.69 -14.15
N ARG A 156 4.65 2.63 -13.61
CA ARG A 156 6.08 2.72 -13.94
C ARG A 156 6.81 1.58 -13.24
N LEU A 157 6.84 0.40 -13.86
CA LEU A 157 7.69 -0.68 -13.38
C LEU A 157 9.15 -0.26 -13.49
N VAL A 158 9.81 -0.12 -12.35
CA VAL A 158 11.27 -0.05 -12.31
C VAL A 158 11.79 -1.48 -12.23
N VAL A 159 11.97 -2.10 -13.41
CA VAL A 159 12.74 -3.34 -13.54
C VAL A 159 14.21 -2.93 -13.44
N VAL A 160 14.89 -3.30 -12.36
CA VAL A 160 16.34 -3.12 -12.26
C VAL A 160 16.95 -4.47 -12.57
N SER A 161 17.60 -4.56 -13.74
CA SER A 161 18.48 -5.64 -14.17
C SER A 161 19.72 -5.74 -13.30
#